data_AF-A0A962R1Z3-F1
#
_entry.id   AF-A0A962R1Z3-F1
#
_cell.length_a   1.000
_cell.length_b   1.000
_cell.length_c   1.000
_cell.angle_alpha   90.00
_cell.angle_beta   90.00
_cell.angle_gamma   90.00
#
_symmetry.space_group_name_H-M   'P 1'
#
loop_
_entity.id
_entity.type
_entity.pdbx_description
1 polymer ?
#
loop_
_entity_poly.entity_id
_entity_poly.type
_entity_poly.pdbx_seq_one_letter_code
_entity_poly.pdbx_strand_id
1 'polypeptide(L)' 'TLELDPQLVAPLAEGDRVGNVTLSIDGDTVFEAPVVALVAVEPGGFFARLWDTLLMWIAGIFAAS' A
#
# COMPACT_ATOMS: atom_id res chain seq x y z
N THR A 1 -3.16 0.43 -19.49
CA THR A 1 -1.96 0.92 -18.81
C THR A 1 -2.32 1.40 -17.42
N LEU A 2 -1.48 1.08 -16.43
CA LEU A 2 -1.61 1.54 -15.06
C LEU A 2 -0.54 2.60 -14.81
N GLU A 3 -0.93 3.76 -14.33
CA GLU A 3 -0.05 4.84 -13.93
C GLU A 3 -0.29 5.16 -12.45
N LEU A 4 0.76 5.03 -11.65
CA LEU A 4 0.72 5.38 -10.23
C LEU A 4 1.39 6.72 -10.01
N ASP A 5 0.98 7.43 -8.97
CA ASP A 5 1.63 8.67 -8.58
C ASP A 5 3.11 8.40 -8.22
N PRO A 6 4.04 9.23 -8.72
CA PRO A 6 5.48 8.98 -8.60
C PRO A 6 5.99 9.02 -7.16
N GLN A 7 5.23 9.62 -6.24
CA GLN A 7 5.50 9.63 -4.82
C GLN A 7 4.24 9.30 -4.03
N LEU A 8 4.17 8.07 -3.55
CA LEU A 8 3.15 7.64 -2.59
C LEU A 8 3.70 7.83 -1.17
N VAL A 9 3.19 8.84 -0.47
CA VAL A 9 3.62 9.18 0.90
C VAL A 9 2.53 8.76 1.88
N ALA A 10 2.89 7.92 2.84
CA ALA A 10 2.00 7.55 3.94
C ALA A 10 1.70 8.78 4.85
N PRO A 11 0.55 8.84 5.54
CA PRO A 11 -0.49 7.81 5.61
C PRO A 11 -1.39 7.78 4.37
N LEU A 12 -1.81 6.58 3.97
CA LEU A 12 -2.85 6.36 2.96
C LEU A 12 -4.03 5.66 3.62
N ALA A 13 -5.23 6.21 3.49
CA ALA A 13 -6.45 5.55 3.91
C ALA A 13 -6.97 4.61 2.81
N GLU A 14 -7.81 3.65 3.19
CA GLU A 14 -8.57 2.89 2.21
C GLU A 14 -9.46 3.84 1.39
N GLY A 15 -9.42 3.70 0.07
CA GLY A 15 -10.14 4.55 -0.88
C GLY A 15 -9.36 5.77 -1.36
N ASP A 16 -8.18 6.06 -0.82
CA ASP A 16 -7.36 7.19 -1.29
C ASP A 16 -6.89 6.95 -2.72
N ARG A 17 -6.98 7.98 -3.57
CA ARG A 17 -6.49 7.91 -4.95
C ARG A 17 -4.96 7.86 -4.97
N VAL A 18 -4.42 6.91 -5.73
CA VAL A 18 -2.98 6.64 -5.84
C VAL A 18 -2.48 6.64 -7.29
N GLY A 19 -3.34 6.96 -8.24
CA GLY A 19 -3.02 6.99 -9.67
C GLY A 19 -4.26 6.85 -10.55
N ASN A 20 -4.04 6.47 -11.81
CA ASN A 20 -5.07 6.21 -12.82
C ASN A 20 -4.79 4.93 -13.60
N VAL A 21 -5.87 4.30 -14.06
CA VAL A 21 -5.81 3.21 -15.03
C VAL A 21 -6.50 3.65 -16.31
N THR A 22 -5.82 3.42 -17.43
CA THR A 22 -6.28 3.75 -18.77
C THR A 22 -6.41 2.48 -19.59
N LEU A 23 -7.56 2.23 -20.19
CA LEU A 23 -7.81 1.13 -21.12
C LEU A 23 -7.85 1.70 -22.53
N SER A 24 -6.98 1.18 -23.40
CA SER A 24 -6.88 1.60 -24.79
C SER A 24 -7.03 0.39 -25.71
N ILE A 25 -7.76 0.56 -26.82
CA ILE A 25 -7.94 -0.43 -27.88
C ILE A 25 -7.47 0.23 -29.17
N ASP A 26 -6.59 -0.43 -29.91
CA ASP A 26 -6.00 0.09 -31.16
C ASP A 26 -5.35 1.48 -31.03
N GLY A 27 -4.90 1.85 -29.82
CA GLY A 27 -4.27 3.14 -29.52
C GLY A 27 -5.25 4.22 -29.04
N ASP A 28 -6.56 4.00 -29.15
CA ASP A 28 -7.58 4.92 -28.66
C ASP A 28 -7.97 4.59 -27.22
N THR A 29 -8.01 5.62 -26.36
CA THR A 29 -8.44 5.46 -24.97
C THR A 29 -9.96 5.30 -24.91
N VAL A 30 -10.40 4.15 -24.39
CA VAL A 30 -11.81 3.76 -24.30
C VAL A 30 -12.35 3.96 -22.89
N PHE A 31 -11.49 3.88 -21.87
CA PHE A 31 -11.90 4.02 -20.47
C PHE A 31 -10.74 4.52 -19.61
N GLU A 32 -11.05 5.39 -18.65
CA GLU A 32 -10.10 5.88 -17.65
C GLU A 32 -10.79 5.94 -16.28
N ALA A 33 -10.11 5.45 -15.25
CA ALA A 33 -10.62 5.46 -13.88
C ALA A 33 -9.52 5.72 -12.84
N PRO A 34 -9.86 6.34 -11.70
CA PRO A 34 -8.93 6.50 -10.60
C PRO A 34 -8.59 5.14 -9.97
N VAL A 35 -7.32 4.96 -9.64
CA VAL A 35 -6.85 3.81 -8.85
C VAL A 35 -6.82 4.25 -7.39
N VAL A 36 -7.35 3.41 -6.51
CA VAL A 36 -7.49 3.70 -5.08
C VAL A 36 -6.77 2.67 -4.22
N ALA A 37 -6.35 3.08 -3.03
CA ALA A 37 -5.74 2.22 -2.03
C ALA A 37 -6.79 1.25 -1.46
N LEU A 38 -6.53 -0.05 -1.57
CA LEU A 38 -7.43 -1.10 -1.04
C LEU A 38 -7.22 -1.37 0.45
N VAL A 39 -6.09 -0.95 1.01
CA VAL A 39 -5.71 -1.18 2.40
C VAL A 39 -5.09 0.09 2.92
N ALA A 40 -5.43 0.46 4.16
CA ALA A 40 -4.81 1.60 4.83
C ALA A 40 -3.33 1.32 5.10
N VAL A 41 -2.48 2.29 4.75
CA VAL A 41 -1.04 2.29 5.04
C VAL A 41 -0.78 3.38 6.07
N GLU A 42 -0.59 2.97 7.31
CA GLU A 42 -0.19 3.84 8.42
C GLU A 42 1.26 4.35 8.28
N PRO A 43 1.62 5.42 9.01
CA PRO A 43 2.98 5.95 8.99
C PRO A 43 4.02 4.88 9.37
N GLY A 44 5.21 4.95 8.79
CA GLY A 44 6.26 3.95 9.01
C GLY A 44 6.60 3.68 10.49
N GLY A 45 6.42 4.66 11.37
CA GLY A 45 6.61 4.49 12.82
C GLY A 45 5.59 3.58 13.52
N PHE A 46 4.40 3.33 12.94
CA PHE A 46 3.44 2.35 13.46
C PHE A 46 3.82 0.93 13.01
N PHE A 47 4.02 0.70 11.71
CA PHE A 47 4.46 -0.60 11.19
C PHE A 47 5.78 -1.08 11.79
N ALA A 48 6.75 -0.17 11.97
CA ALA A 48 8.02 -0.50 12.60
C ALA A 48 7.83 -1.01 14.05
N ARG A 49 6.93 -0.38 14.83
CA ARG A 49 6.59 -0.80 16.19
C ARG A 49 5.81 -2.13 16.22
N LEU A 50 4.89 -2.33 15.28
CA LEU A 50 4.16 -3.59 15.14
C LEU A 50 5.11 -4.74 14.81
N TRP A 51 6.04 -4.53 13.86
CA TRP A 51 7.02 -5.53 13.47
C TRP A 51 8.00 -5.86 14.58
N ASP A 52 8.49 -4.83 15.29
CA ASP A 52 9.33 -5.00 16.49
C ASP A 52 8.63 -5.83 17.57
N THR A 53 7.34 -5.56 17.81
CA THR A 53 6.52 -6.33 18.75
C THR A 53 6.36 -7.80 18.33
N LEU A 54 6.11 -8.06 17.04
CA LEU A 54 6.03 -9.43 16.50
C LEU A 54 7.36 -10.17 16.62
N LEU A 55 8.48 -9.52 16.31
CA LEU A 55 9.81 -10.10 16.45
C LEU A 55 10.14 -10.43 17.91
N MET A 56 9.81 -9.53 18.86
CA MET A 56 10.00 -9.82 20.29
C MET A 56 9.13 -10.98 20.77
N TRP A 57 7.90 -11.10 20.29
CA TRP A 57 7.02 -12.21 20.63
C TRP A 57 7.58 -13.56 20.13
N ILE A 58 8.06 -13.61 18.87
CA ILE A 58 8.71 -14.79 18.31
C ILE A 58 10.00 -15.12 19.09
N ALA A 59 10.84 -14.11 19.38
CA ALA A 59 12.06 -14.29 20.15
C ALA A 59 11.78 -14.83 21.56
N GLY A 60 10.72 -14.35 22.22
CA GLY A 60 10.28 -14.83 23.53
C GLY A 60 9.84 -16.30 23.51
N ILE A 61 9.24 -16.77 22.42
CA ILE A 61 8.84 -18.18 22.25
C ILE A 61 10.08 -19.09 22.16
N PHE A 62 11.13 -18.67 21.44
CA PHE A 62 12.36 -19.46 21.31
C PHE A 62 13.34 -19.29 22.49
N ALA A 63 13.24 -18.19 23.24
CA ALA A 63 14.01 -18.01 24.48
C ALA A 63 13.42 -18.79 25.67
N ALA A 64 12.15 -19.20 25.58
CA ALA A 64 11.46 -19.99 26.60
C ALA A 64 11.53 -21.51 26.37
N SER A 65 12.33 -21.97 25.38
CA SER A 65 12.57 -23.39 25.07
C SER A 65 14.01 -23.82 25.37
#